data_AF-A0A957LB31-F1
#
_entry.id   AF-A0A957LB31-F1
#
_cell.length_a   1.000
_cell.length_b   1.000
_cell.length_c   1.000
_cell.angle_alpha   90.00
_cell.angle_beta   90.00
_cell.angle_gamma   90.00
#
_symmetry.space_group_name_H-M   'P 1'
#
loop_
_entity.id
_entity.type
_entity.pdbx_description
1 polymer ?
#
loop_
_entity_poly.entity_id
_entity_poly.type
_entity_poly.pdbx_seq_one_letter_code
_entity_poly.pdbx_strand_id
1 'polypeptide(L)'
;MVRNKTNVFWSGAWRTLTGGTMLLLMAVTLLGCRQTEEPTPTTTDIPPAPTLIAEQPAVTATPTAENTAEDQSPYPAPASSTPESYPPASTTPDSYPAVTSTAATPATPTAGDTTLYLPVVSEPLIPTATVTPTPSNTPTPTPSPTPIPTIDFAAVGDQLRANGQTLAFSKIGFHIGVGGNRDGLGEWMRRHTEAGAPFFLKTVSDAGPLAEAQELIRESGVPHTLVFRTSGDEYDTPNYDLPPAEAARQHWALHLAAWPPELDPNLVWLETLNEVDKNRSEWLAEFALETARLAERDGYKWAAFGWSSGEPEIASWEAPKMLEFLRLVASKPDRLAIALHEYSYTVDDIADAYPYKVGRFQLLFEVADRYNIPRPTVLITEWGWQYQDNPRPSQALEDIRWAAALYAPYPEVKGAAIWYLGPGFGDIADQTQKLIVPVMIYNLTNYFAVGPNALPIAPDQHRP
;
A
#
# COMPACT_ATOMS: atom_id res chain seq x y z
N MET A 1 -49.45 12.85 -8.99
CA MET A 1 -48.48 13.85 -8.50
C MET A 1 -47.19 13.65 -9.26
N VAL A 2 -46.97 14.49 -10.27
CA VAL A 2 -45.78 14.49 -11.13
C VAL A 2 -44.78 15.46 -10.49
N ARG A 3 -43.53 15.05 -10.26
CA ARG A 3 -42.44 15.98 -9.93
C ARG A 3 -41.27 15.79 -10.88
N ASN A 4 -41.01 16.90 -11.56
CA ASN A 4 -40.01 17.11 -12.59
C ASN A 4 -38.58 17.10 -12.03
N LYS A 5 -37.69 16.56 -12.84
CA LYS A 5 -36.24 16.82 -12.81
C LYS A 5 -35.96 18.17 -13.48
N THR A 6 -35.10 18.99 -12.90
CA THR A 6 -34.47 20.13 -13.58
C THR A 6 -32.96 19.98 -13.49
N ASN A 7 -32.34 19.75 -14.65
CA ASN A 7 -30.92 19.91 -14.90
C ASN A 7 -30.62 21.40 -15.11
N VAL A 8 -29.54 21.90 -14.52
CA VAL A 8 -28.98 23.23 -14.81
C VAL A 8 -27.64 23.03 -15.51
N PHE A 9 -27.60 23.37 -16.80
CA PHE A 9 -26.39 23.52 -17.59
C PHE A 9 -25.79 24.91 -17.34
N TRP A 10 -24.47 24.98 -17.12
CA TRP A 10 -23.68 26.21 -17.22
C TRP A 10 -22.82 26.13 -18.48
N SER A 11 -23.06 27.01 -19.44
CA SER A 11 -22.16 27.28 -20.58
C SER A 11 -21.78 28.76 -20.55
N GLY A 12 -20.54 29.05 -20.18
CA GLY A 12 -19.96 30.38 -20.15
C GLY A 12 -18.93 30.56 -21.28
N ALA A 13 -19.21 31.53 -22.14
CA ALA A 13 -18.49 31.86 -23.37
C ALA A 13 -17.05 32.38 -23.13
N TRP A 14 -16.11 31.96 -23.98
CA TRP A 14 -14.83 32.65 -24.19
C TRP A 14 -14.81 33.29 -25.58
N ARG A 15 -14.60 34.61 -25.58
CA ARG A 15 -14.50 35.47 -26.76
C ARG A 15 -13.11 35.37 -27.39
N THR A 16 -13.12 35.31 -28.70
CA THR A 16 -12.01 35.57 -29.62
C THR A 16 -11.46 37.00 -29.47
N LEU A 17 -10.13 37.11 -29.44
CA LEU A 17 -9.40 38.35 -29.74
C LEU A 17 -8.25 38.01 -30.69
N THR A 18 -8.44 38.42 -31.94
CA THR A 18 -7.46 38.43 -33.01
C THR A 18 -6.64 39.72 -32.97
N GLY A 19 -5.34 39.61 -33.29
CA GLY A 19 -4.59 40.65 -33.98
C GLY A 19 -3.47 41.31 -33.18
N GLY A 20 -2.23 41.22 -33.69
CA GLY A 20 -1.11 42.00 -33.17
C GLY A 20 0.27 41.53 -33.64
N THR A 21 0.60 41.81 -34.90
CA THR A 21 1.94 41.72 -35.49
C THR A 21 2.99 42.48 -34.69
N MET A 22 4.12 41.86 -34.32
CA MET A 22 5.36 42.61 -34.11
C MET A 22 6.60 41.77 -34.42
N LEU A 23 7.23 42.13 -35.53
CA LEU A 23 8.56 41.74 -35.96
C LEU A 23 9.58 42.60 -35.19
N LEU A 24 10.56 42.02 -34.51
CA LEU A 24 11.82 42.71 -34.24
C LEU A 24 13.00 41.73 -34.13
N LEU A 25 14.03 42.04 -34.90
CA LEU A 25 15.35 41.41 -34.97
C LEU A 25 16.03 41.30 -33.59
N MET A 26 16.70 40.17 -33.35
CA MET A 26 18.04 40.17 -32.78
C MET A 26 18.90 39.09 -33.44
N ALA A 27 20.00 39.55 -34.04
CA ALA A 27 21.17 38.78 -34.42
C ALA A 27 22.29 39.06 -33.41
N VAL A 28 23.38 38.27 -33.49
CA VAL A 28 24.68 38.38 -32.77
C VAL A 28 24.64 37.64 -31.40
N THR A 29 25.42 36.62 -31.06
CA THR A 29 26.75 36.12 -31.50
C THR A 29 26.95 34.68 -31.02
N LEU A 30 27.47 33.78 -31.87
CA LEU A 30 28.04 32.48 -31.50
C LEU A 30 29.56 32.60 -31.44
N LEU A 31 30.15 32.45 -30.26
CA LEU A 31 31.59 32.18 -30.09
C LEU A 31 31.80 31.27 -28.87
N GLY A 32 32.50 30.15 -29.09
CA GLY A 32 33.26 29.47 -28.03
C GLY A 32 32.75 28.13 -27.53
N CYS A 33 32.62 27.10 -28.39
CA CYS A 33 32.71 25.72 -27.91
C CYS A 33 34.18 25.40 -27.61
N ARG A 34 34.51 25.29 -26.32
CA ARG A 34 35.78 24.76 -25.82
C ARG A 34 35.64 23.23 -25.79
N GLN A 35 36.44 22.53 -26.59
CA GLN A 35 36.60 21.08 -26.49
C GLN A 35 37.20 20.73 -25.12
N THR A 36 36.45 20.04 -24.28
CA THR A 36 36.99 19.21 -23.21
C THR A 36 37.29 17.84 -23.80
N GLU A 37 38.56 17.47 -23.81
CA GLU A 37 39.03 16.14 -24.16
C GLU A 37 38.50 15.13 -23.14
N GLU A 38 37.73 14.15 -23.60
CA GLU A 38 37.39 12.95 -22.83
C GLU A 38 38.61 12.01 -22.79
N PRO A 39 38.93 11.41 -21.63
CA PRO A 39 39.95 10.40 -21.56
C PRO A 39 39.45 9.07 -22.14
N THR A 40 40.21 8.55 -23.09
CA THR A 40 40.14 7.21 -23.68
C THR A 40 39.89 6.12 -22.62
N PRO A 41 38.87 5.25 -22.75
CA PRO A 41 38.73 4.09 -21.89
C PRO A 41 39.71 3.00 -22.33
N THR A 42 40.59 2.61 -21.42
CA THR A 42 41.48 1.45 -21.54
C THR A 42 40.65 0.17 -21.66
N THR A 43 40.70 -0.45 -22.83
CA THR A 43 40.11 -1.76 -23.11
C THR A 43 40.79 -2.81 -22.24
N THR A 44 40.03 -3.45 -21.35
CA THR A 44 40.49 -4.63 -20.61
C THR A 44 39.84 -5.84 -21.27
N ASP A 45 40.67 -6.70 -21.86
CA ASP A 45 40.27 -7.94 -22.54
C ASP A 45 39.58 -8.90 -21.55
N ILE A 46 38.30 -9.17 -21.80
CA ILE A 46 37.55 -10.26 -21.19
C ILE A 46 37.48 -11.41 -22.21
N PRO A 47 37.90 -12.64 -21.86
CA PRO A 47 37.77 -13.79 -22.75
C PRO A 47 36.28 -14.16 -22.98
N PRO A 48 35.92 -14.64 -24.18
CA PRO A 48 34.53 -14.96 -24.49
C PRO A 48 34.03 -16.18 -23.71
N ALA A 49 32.84 -16.05 -23.14
CA ALA A 49 32.08 -17.15 -22.55
C ALA A 49 31.60 -18.14 -23.63
N PRO A 50 31.47 -19.44 -23.30
CA PRO A 50 31.11 -20.47 -24.27
C PRO A 50 29.65 -20.34 -24.73
N THR A 51 29.47 -20.38 -26.05
CA THR A 51 28.18 -20.40 -26.74
C THR A 51 27.47 -21.73 -26.50
N LEU A 52 26.30 -21.69 -25.85
CA LEU A 52 25.35 -22.81 -25.83
C LEU A 52 24.48 -22.72 -27.10
N ILE A 53 24.65 -23.70 -27.98
CA ILE A 53 23.79 -23.95 -29.14
C ILE A 53 22.56 -24.71 -28.62
N ALA A 54 21.38 -24.09 -28.71
CA ALA A 54 20.10 -24.78 -28.57
C ALA A 54 19.39 -24.75 -29.92
N GLU A 55 19.26 -25.93 -30.54
CA GLU A 55 18.44 -26.16 -31.72
C GLU A 55 16.95 -25.95 -31.38
N GLN A 56 16.30 -25.01 -32.08
CA GLN A 56 14.85 -24.96 -32.22
C GLN A 56 14.46 -25.59 -33.57
N PRO A 57 13.53 -26.57 -33.62
CA PRO A 57 12.97 -27.00 -34.89
C PRO A 57 11.93 -25.98 -35.37
N ALA A 58 12.12 -25.58 -36.63
CA ALA A 58 11.19 -24.76 -37.40
C ALA A 58 9.85 -25.47 -37.60
N VAL A 59 8.75 -24.80 -37.27
CA VAL A 59 7.41 -25.21 -37.70
C VAL A 59 7.02 -24.36 -38.91
N THR A 60 6.99 -25.01 -40.06
CA THR A 60 6.59 -24.47 -41.35
C THR A 60 5.08 -24.18 -41.33
N ALA A 61 4.69 -22.93 -41.53
CA ALA A 61 3.33 -22.57 -41.88
C ALA A 61 3.13 -22.72 -43.39
N THR A 62 2.03 -23.31 -43.82
CA THR A 62 1.47 -23.12 -45.17
C THR A 62 -0.05 -23.08 -45.07
N PRO A 63 -0.73 -22.11 -45.70
CA PRO A 63 -2.18 -21.98 -45.67
C PRO A 63 -2.80 -22.73 -46.85
N THR A 64 -3.98 -23.33 -46.66
CA THR A 64 -4.91 -23.60 -47.77
C THR A 64 -6.33 -23.59 -47.22
N ALA A 65 -7.17 -22.79 -47.87
CA ALA A 65 -8.58 -22.58 -47.61
C ALA A 65 -9.44 -23.76 -48.08
N GLU A 66 -10.60 -23.99 -47.46
CA GLU A 66 -11.88 -24.10 -48.19
C GLU A 66 -13.09 -24.10 -47.25
N ASN A 67 -14.17 -23.48 -47.73
CA ASN A 67 -15.47 -23.32 -47.08
C ASN A 67 -16.17 -24.65 -46.82
N THR A 68 -16.88 -24.76 -45.71
CA THR A 68 -18.21 -25.40 -45.71
C THR A 68 -19.11 -24.73 -44.68
N ALA A 69 -20.17 -24.12 -45.17
CA ALA A 69 -21.28 -23.64 -44.36
C ALA A 69 -22.14 -24.85 -43.96
N GLU A 70 -22.30 -25.10 -42.67
CA GLU A 70 -23.32 -26.01 -42.14
C GLU A 70 -24.00 -25.39 -40.91
N ASP A 71 -25.27 -25.08 -41.15
CA ASP A 71 -26.43 -25.43 -40.32
C ASP A 71 -26.47 -24.97 -38.85
N GLN A 72 -27.17 -23.84 -38.64
CA GLN A 72 -27.65 -23.44 -37.33
C GLN A 72 -28.87 -24.27 -36.95
N SER A 73 -28.71 -25.17 -35.97
CA SER A 73 -29.81 -25.75 -35.20
C SER A 73 -29.83 -25.20 -33.77
N PRO A 74 -31.01 -24.92 -33.20
CA PRO A 74 -31.14 -24.23 -31.91
C PRO A 74 -30.91 -25.17 -30.73
N TYR A 75 -29.99 -24.81 -29.83
CA TYR A 75 -29.85 -25.49 -28.54
C TYR A 75 -31.02 -25.12 -27.61
N PRO A 76 -31.60 -26.10 -26.88
CA PRO A 76 -32.70 -25.86 -25.97
C PRO A 76 -32.24 -25.15 -24.70
N ALA A 77 -33.12 -24.30 -24.17
CA ALA A 77 -32.94 -23.60 -22.90
C ALA A 77 -32.62 -24.56 -21.74
N PRO A 78 -31.69 -24.20 -20.82
CA PRO A 78 -31.46 -24.99 -19.64
C PRO A 78 -32.68 -24.95 -18.71
N ALA A 79 -33.02 -26.13 -18.18
CA ALA A 79 -34.12 -26.32 -17.26
C ALA A 79 -33.93 -25.51 -15.97
N SER A 80 -35.01 -24.84 -15.56
CA SER A 80 -35.15 -24.18 -14.28
C SER A 80 -35.03 -25.22 -13.14
N SER A 81 -33.89 -25.21 -12.44
CA SER A 81 -33.76 -25.89 -11.15
C SER A 81 -34.27 -24.96 -10.06
N THR A 82 -35.31 -25.41 -9.35
CA THR A 82 -35.82 -24.79 -8.13
C THR A 82 -34.71 -24.63 -7.08
N PRO A 83 -34.67 -23.51 -6.33
CA PRO A 83 -33.67 -23.32 -5.28
C PRO A 83 -33.95 -24.26 -4.10
N GLU A 84 -32.95 -25.07 -3.75
CA GLU A 84 -32.89 -25.81 -2.50
C GLU A 84 -32.84 -24.82 -1.33
N SER A 85 -33.78 -24.95 -0.40
CA SER A 85 -33.84 -24.15 0.81
C SER A 85 -32.73 -24.57 1.77
N TYR A 86 -31.72 -23.71 1.95
CA TYR A 86 -30.75 -23.85 3.03
C TYR A 86 -31.43 -23.54 4.38
N PRO A 87 -31.15 -24.31 5.44
CA PRO A 87 -31.62 -23.98 6.78
C PRO A 87 -30.95 -22.69 7.28
N PRO A 88 -31.63 -21.91 8.15
CA PRO A 88 -31.10 -20.65 8.65
C PRO A 88 -29.82 -20.88 9.47
N ALA A 89 -28.83 -20.02 9.26
CA ALA A 89 -27.58 -19.98 10.00
C ALA A 89 -27.86 -19.80 11.50
N SER A 90 -27.32 -20.73 12.31
CA SER A 90 -27.38 -20.70 13.77
C SER A 90 -26.47 -19.60 14.30
N THR A 91 -27.05 -18.64 15.02
CA THR A 91 -26.34 -17.58 15.74
C THR A 91 -25.83 -18.09 17.09
N THR A 92 -24.61 -18.64 17.10
CA THR A 92 -23.71 -18.70 18.28
C THR A 92 -22.35 -19.23 17.81
N PRO A 93 -21.24 -18.51 17.99
CA PRO A 93 -19.92 -19.09 17.75
C PRO A 93 -19.65 -20.14 18.82
N ASP A 94 -19.52 -21.40 18.41
CA ASP A 94 -19.00 -22.45 19.28
C ASP A 94 -17.57 -22.12 19.68
N SER A 95 -17.33 -22.16 20.99
CA SER A 95 -16.01 -22.11 21.60
C SER A 95 -15.08 -23.17 21.00
N TYR A 96 -13.92 -22.74 20.50
CA TYR A 96 -12.87 -23.63 20.00
C TYR A 96 -12.46 -24.67 21.06
N PRO A 97 -12.28 -25.95 20.71
CA PRO A 97 -11.74 -26.94 21.63
C PRO A 97 -10.25 -26.67 21.92
N ALA A 98 -9.88 -26.77 23.20
CA ALA A 98 -8.50 -26.67 23.65
C ALA A 98 -7.63 -27.77 23.03
N VAL A 99 -6.64 -27.38 22.22
CA VAL A 99 -5.64 -28.30 21.68
C VAL A 99 -4.68 -28.70 22.80
N THR A 100 -4.71 -29.97 23.20
CA THR A 100 -3.72 -30.54 24.13
C THR A 100 -2.47 -30.92 23.34
N SER A 101 -1.50 -30.00 23.27
CA SER A 101 -0.20 -30.28 22.67
C SER A 101 0.72 -30.96 23.68
N THR A 102 1.23 -32.14 23.31
CA THR A 102 2.25 -32.86 24.10
C THR A 102 3.61 -32.31 23.70
N ALA A 103 4.27 -31.63 24.63
CA ALA A 103 5.53 -30.93 24.41
C ALA A 103 6.69 -31.91 24.10
N ALA A 104 7.28 -31.77 22.92
CA ALA A 104 8.67 -32.16 22.67
C ALA A 104 9.53 -30.91 22.87
N THR A 105 10.57 -31.00 23.70
CA THR A 105 11.51 -29.92 24.00
C THR A 105 12.35 -29.56 22.76
N PRO A 106 12.22 -28.36 22.18
CA PRO A 106 13.16 -27.87 21.18
C PRO A 106 14.27 -27.06 21.86
N ALA A 107 15.48 -27.20 21.36
CA ALA A 107 16.62 -26.39 21.76
C ALA A 107 16.35 -24.90 21.48
N THR A 108 16.64 -24.05 22.46
CA THR A 108 16.47 -22.59 22.43
C THR A 108 17.32 -21.96 21.33
N PRO A 109 16.74 -21.33 20.29
CA PRO A 109 17.47 -20.36 19.49
C PRO A 109 17.55 -19.04 20.26
N THR A 110 18.75 -18.47 20.35
CA THR A 110 18.99 -17.15 20.93
C THR A 110 18.21 -16.11 20.12
N ALA A 111 17.15 -15.55 20.71
CA ALA A 111 16.38 -14.46 20.14
C ALA A 111 17.29 -13.26 19.86
N GLY A 112 17.26 -12.74 18.63
CA GLY A 112 17.92 -11.49 18.28
C GLY A 112 17.20 -10.35 18.99
N ASP A 113 17.93 -9.64 19.85
CA ASP A 113 17.44 -8.49 20.60
C ASP A 113 17.12 -7.33 19.64
N THR A 114 15.83 -7.10 19.37
CA THR A 114 15.36 -5.90 18.65
C THR A 114 15.38 -4.72 19.61
N THR A 115 16.54 -4.09 19.75
CA THR A 115 16.71 -2.94 20.66
C THR A 115 16.09 -1.69 20.04
N LEU A 116 15.00 -1.19 20.63
CA LEU A 116 14.43 0.12 20.32
C LEU A 116 15.32 1.21 20.96
N TYR A 117 15.91 2.08 20.14
CA TYR A 117 16.69 3.23 20.64
C TYR A 117 15.82 4.49 20.66
N LEU A 118 15.41 4.92 21.86
CA LEU A 118 14.69 6.19 22.08
C LEU A 118 15.68 7.31 22.48
N PRO A 119 15.64 8.50 21.86
CA PRO A 119 16.29 9.69 22.43
C PRO A 119 15.51 10.19 23.66
N VAL A 120 16.22 10.50 24.74
CA VAL A 120 15.63 11.03 26.00
C VAL A 120 15.09 12.45 25.76
N VAL A 121 13.78 12.63 25.92
CA VAL A 121 13.12 13.96 25.94
C VAL A 121 12.77 14.29 27.39
N SER A 122 13.39 15.33 27.95
CA SER A 122 13.15 15.81 29.31
C SER A 122 11.89 16.68 29.37
N GLU A 123 10.96 16.38 30.30
CA GLU A 123 9.77 17.21 30.52
C GLU A 123 10.11 18.58 31.16
N PRO A 124 9.46 19.68 30.74
CA PRO A 124 9.66 21.00 31.34
C PRO A 124 8.90 21.16 32.68
N LEU A 125 9.55 21.82 33.63
CA LEU A 125 9.03 22.13 34.97
C LEU A 125 7.83 23.10 34.92
N ILE A 126 6.84 22.84 35.78
CA ILE A 126 5.61 23.62 35.96
C ILE A 126 5.95 25.00 36.57
N PRO A 127 5.58 26.14 35.93
CA PRO A 127 5.81 27.46 36.49
C PRO A 127 4.71 27.90 37.47
N THR A 128 5.11 28.55 38.56
CA THR A 128 4.28 29.16 39.61
C THR A 128 3.54 30.42 39.12
N ALA A 129 2.26 30.55 39.47
CA ALA A 129 1.39 31.65 39.05
C ALA A 129 1.88 33.02 39.54
N THR A 130 2.00 33.98 38.61
CA THR A 130 2.32 35.40 38.89
C THR A 130 1.22 36.30 38.32
N VAL A 131 0.93 37.39 39.04
CA VAL A 131 -0.17 38.34 38.84
C VAL A 131 -0.16 38.98 37.44
N THR A 132 -1.32 38.96 36.76
CA THR A 132 -1.52 39.38 35.36
C THR A 132 -1.63 40.92 35.21
N PRO A 133 -0.74 41.57 34.45
CA PRO A 133 -0.93 42.96 34.02
C PRO A 133 -1.87 43.07 32.80
N THR A 134 -2.51 44.24 32.68
CA THR A 134 -3.47 44.65 31.64
C THR A 134 -2.97 44.38 30.21
N PRO A 135 -3.80 43.79 29.31
CA PRO A 135 -3.38 43.38 27.98
C PRO A 135 -3.06 44.59 27.08
N SER A 136 -1.83 44.60 26.55
CA SER A 136 -1.40 45.46 25.45
C SER A 136 -1.76 44.78 24.13
N ASN A 137 -2.46 45.49 23.23
CA ASN A 137 -2.84 45.02 21.89
C ASN A 137 -1.66 44.94 20.90
N THR A 138 -0.45 44.67 21.39
CA THR A 138 0.70 44.45 20.50
C THR A 138 0.62 43.00 20.00
N PRO A 139 0.51 42.75 18.69
CA PRO A 139 0.56 41.39 18.16
C PRO A 139 1.88 40.77 18.59
N THR A 140 1.81 39.79 19.49
CA THR A 140 2.99 39.05 19.91
C THR A 140 3.45 38.26 18.69
N PRO A 141 4.72 38.39 18.26
CA PRO A 141 5.22 37.61 17.13
C PRO A 141 4.95 36.13 17.42
N THR A 142 4.28 35.45 16.49
CA THR A 142 4.08 34.00 16.57
C THR A 142 5.47 33.38 16.71
N PRO A 143 5.75 32.61 17.78
CA PRO A 143 7.05 32.00 17.95
C PRO A 143 7.38 31.16 16.72
N SER A 144 8.62 31.27 16.23
CA SER A 144 9.11 30.38 15.17
C SER A 144 8.95 28.94 15.66
N PRO A 145 8.43 28.02 14.84
CA PRO A 145 8.27 26.63 15.25
C PRO A 145 9.61 26.06 15.71
N THR A 146 9.61 25.37 16.85
CA THR A 146 10.78 24.64 17.32
C THR A 146 11.17 23.61 16.27
N PRO A 147 12.44 23.57 15.81
CA PRO A 147 12.88 22.53 14.88
C PRO A 147 12.58 21.14 15.46
N ILE A 148 11.89 20.31 14.68
CA ILE A 148 11.70 18.91 15.05
C ILE A 148 13.06 18.22 14.91
N PRO A 149 13.56 17.54 15.95
CA PRO A 149 14.78 16.76 15.82
C PRO A 149 14.56 15.65 14.78
N THR A 150 15.45 15.56 13.80
CA THR A 150 15.41 14.54 12.76
C THR A 150 16.65 13.68 12.87
N ILE A 151 16.49 12.36 12.81
CA ILE A 151 17.62 11.42 12.73
C ILE A 151 18.33 11.61 11.39
N ASP A 152 19.66 11.61 11.40
CA ASP A 152 20.45 11.40 10.19
C ASP A 152 20.41 9.90 9.81
N PHE A 153 19.37 9.52 9.06
CA PHE A 153 19.14 8.12 8.70
C PHE A 153 20.27 7.54 7.83
N ALA A 154 20.97 8.37 7.05
CA ALA A 154 22.11 7.92 6.28
C ALA A 154 23.26 7.50 7.21
N ALA A 155 23.62 8.35 8.17
CA ALA A 155 24.65 8.03 9.16
C ALA A 155 24.28 6.81 10.03
N VAL A 156 23.03 6.71 10.49
CA VAL A 156 22.55 5.54 11.24
C VAL A 156 22.60 4.28 10.37
N GLY A 157 22.21 4.37 9.10
CA GLY A 157 22.29 3.27 8.15
C GLY A 157 23.71 2.76 7.95
N ASP A 158 24.69 3.66 7.83
CA ASP A 158 26.11 3.31 7.72
C ASP A 158 26.63 2.63 8.99
N GLN A 159 26.23 3.13 10.17
CA GLN A 159 26.57 2.53 11.45
C GLN A 159 25.99 1.12 11.61
N LEU A 160 24.71 0.92 11.30
CA LEU A 160 24.06 -0.39 11.38
C LEU A 160 24.69 -1.38 10.41
N ARG A 161 25.00 -0.95 9.17
CA ARG A 161 25.66 -1.79 8.18
C ARG A 161 27.04 -2.25 8.65
N ALA A 162 27.79 -1.39 9.33
CA ALA A 162 29.08 -1.76 9.94
C ALA A 162 28.94 -2.86 11.02
N ASN A 163 27.76 -3.00 11.62
CA ASN A 163 27.43 -4.04 12.61
C ASN A 163 26.72 -5.27 11.99
N GLY A 164 26.61 -5.34 10.67
CA GLY A 164 25.88 -6.42 9.98
C GLY A 164 24.36 -6.33 10.15
N GLN A 165 23.83 -5.15 10.48
CA GLN A 165 22.41 -4.87 10.62
C GLN A 165 21.91 -3.99 9.46
N THR A 166 20.59 -3.97 9.26
CA THR A 166 19.91 -3.12 8.30
C THR A 166 19.04 -2.10 9.02
N LEU A 167 19.04 -0.86 8.54
CA LEU A 167 18.10 0.16 8.97
C LEU A 167 16.69 -0.16 8.48
N ALA A 168 15.72 -0.20 9.39
CA ALA A 168 14.30 -0.21 9.06
C ALA A 168 13.60 1.01 9.65
N PHE A 169 12.65 1.54 8.88
CA PHE A 169 11.87 2.72 9.22
C PHE A 169 10.53 2.32 9.85
N SER A 170 9.91 3.26 10.57
CA SER A 170 8.47 3.17 10.83
C SER A 170 7.72 3.14 9.51
N LYS A 171 6.69 2.30 9.46
CA LYS A 171 5.90 1.97 8.26
C LYS A 171 4.48 2.52 8.30
N ILE A 172 4.19 3.32 9.31
CA ILE A 172 2.86 3.86 9.57
C ILE A 172 2.67 5.15 8.76
N GLY A 173 1.61 5.15 7.95
CA GLY A 173 1.21 6.22 7.05
C GLY A 173 -0.28 6.51 7.13
N PHE A 174 -0.85 7.09 6.07
CA PHE A 174 -2.24 7.55 6.08
C PHE A 174 -3.06 7.01 4.91
N HIS A 175 -4.33 6.76 5.19
CA HIS A 175 -5.36 6.49 4.19
C HIS A 175 -6.20 7.75 3.96
N ILE A 176 -6.39 8.13 2.71
CA ILE A 176 -7.10 9.35 2.31
C ILE A 176 -8.19 9.00 1.31
N GLY A 177 -9.25 9.79 1.25
CA GLY A 177 -10.11 9.80 0.07
C GLY A 177 -10.64 11.19 -0.18
N VAL A 178 -11.54 11.28 -1.16
CA VAL A 178 -11.97 12.56 -1.72
C VAL A 178 -12.62 13.46 -0.66
N GLY A 179 -11.98 14.57 -0.34
CA GLY A 179 -12.46 15.54 0.67
C GLY A 179 -11.90 15.23 2.07
N GLY A 180 -12.74 15.45 3.10
CA GLY A 180 -12.36 15.21 4.50
C GLY A 180 -11.42 16.27 5.07
N ASN A 181 -10.55 15.87 5.98
CA ASN A 181 -9.60 16.76 6.66
C ASN A 181 -8.18 16.20 6.57
N ARG A 182 -7.34 16.84 5.77
CA ARG A 182 -5.95 16.43 5.52
C ARG A 182 -4.94 17.54 5.84
N ASP A 183 -5.33 18.49 6.69
CA ASP A 183 -4.49 19.63 7.04
C ASP A 183 -3.16 19.16 7.65
N GLY A 184 -2.05 19.60 7.05
CA GLY A 184 -0.70 19.23 7.44
C GLY A 184 -0.10 18.04 6.67
N LEU A 185 -0.87 17.34 5.84
CA LEU A 185 -0.38 16.18 5.08
C LEU A 185 0.78 16.52 4.12
N GLY A 186 0.67 17.63 3.37
CA GLY A 186 1.74 18.05 2.45
C GLY A 186 3.06 18.35 3.18
N GLU A 187 2.96 18.94 4.38
CA GLU A 187 4.13 19.16 5.23
C GLU A 187 4.70 17.85 5.75
N TRP A 188 3.83 16.93 6.20
CA TRP A 188 4.24 15.58 6.59
C TRP A 188 5.03 14.87 5.48
N MET A 189 4.57 14.92 4.22
CA MET A 189 5.27 14.30 3.07
C MET A 189 6.64 14.93 2.81
N ARG A 190 6.72 16.27 2.76
CA ARG A 190 7.98 16.97 2.53
C ARG A 190 9.01 16.70 3.62
N ARG A 191 8.60 16.70 4.89
CA ARG A 191 9.50 16.46 6.03
C ARG A 191 10.09 15.05 6.03
N HIS A 192 9.33 14.04 5.60
CA HIS A 192 9.86 12.69 5.37
C HIS A 192 10.87 12.66 4.23
N THR A 193 10.54 13.31 3.12
CA THR A 193 11.41 13.43 1.93
C THR A 193 12.74 14.10 2.29
N GLU A 194 12.70 15.25 2.96
CA GLU A 194 13.87 16.00 3.44
C GLU A 194 14.77 15.16 4.37
N ALA A 195 14.17 14.29 5.18
CA ALA A 195 14.88 13.42 6.10
C ALA A 195 15.48 12.16 5.44
N GLY A 196 15.14 11.88 4.18
CA GLY A 196 15.47 10.59 3.56
C GLY A 196 14.67 9.40 4.12
N ALA A 197 13.55 9.66 4.78
CA ALA A 197 12.69 8.64 5.38
C ALA A 197 11.53 8.29 4.44
N PRO A 198 11.36 7.02 4.03
CA PRO A 198 10.20 6.61 3.23
C PRO A 198 8.91 6.76 4.04
N PHE A 199 7.80 6.91 3.33
CA PHE A 199 6.46 6.96 3.92
C PHE A 199 5.50 6.09 3.10
N PHE A 200 4.38 5.72 3.71
CA PHE A 200 3.31 4.98 3.06
C PHE A 200 2.07 5.86 2.92
N LEU A 201 1.46 5.90 1.73
CA LEU A 201 0.29 6.71 1.47
C LEU A 201 -0.69 5.94 0.58
N LYS A 202 -1.92 5.75 1.06
CA LYS A 202 -3.01 5.23 0.24
C LYS A 202 -4.05 6.31 0.00
N THR A 203 -4.55 6.39 -1.22
CA THR A 203 -5.72 7.18 -1.54
C THR A 203 -6.82 6.36 -2.20
N VAL A 204 -8.07 6.74 -1.93
CA VAL A 204 -9.27 6.20 -2.57
C VAL A 204 -9.97 7.29 -3.36
N SER A 205 -10.01 7.11 -4.68
CA SER A 205 -10.61 8.03 -5.66
C SER A 205 -10.06 9.48 -5.65
N ASP A 206 -8.97 9.75 -4.91
CA ASP A 206 -8.29 11.05 -4.86
C ASP A 206 -6.83 10.91 -5.32
N ALA A 207 -6.57 11.23 -6.59
CA ALA A 207 -5.22 11.14 -7.16
C ALA A 207 -4.29 12.29 -6.73
N GLY A 208 -4.85 13.42 -6.24
CA GLY A 208 -4.11 14.65 -6.00
C GLY A 208 -2.91 14.47 -5.05
N PRO A 209 -3.11 13.89 -3.84
CA PRO A 209 -2.00 13.65 -2.91
C PRO A 209 -0.92 12.72 -3.47
N LEU A 210 -1.29 11.72 -4.27
CA LEU A 210 -0.30 10.81 -4.87
C LEU A 210 0.47 11.47 -6.01
N ALA A 211 -0.17 12.37 -6.76
CA ALA A 211 0.50 13.18 -7.77
C ALA A 211 1.57 14.09 -7.14
N GLU A 212 1.29 14.70 -5.97
CA GLU A 212 2.31 15.43 -5.19
C GLU A 212 3.42 14.48 -4.70
N ALA A 213 3.04 13.34 -4.10
CA ALA A 213 3.99 12.40 -3.53
C ALA A 213 4.95 11.77 -4.55
N GLN A 214 4.51 11.47 -5.77
CA GLN A 214 5.38 10.90 -6.80
C GLN A 214 6.42 11.91 -7.29
N GLU A 215 6.12 13.22 -7.30
CA GLU A 215 7.14 14.22 -7.61
C GLU A 215 8.23 14.25 -6.54
N LEU A 216 7.85 14.12 -5.26
CA LEU A 216 8.83 13.99 -4.17
C LEU A 216 9.74 12.77 -4.35
N ILE A 217 9.21 11.63 -4.81
CA ILE A 217 10.04 10.46 -5.17
C ILE A 217 11.03 10.81 -6.27
N ARG A 218 10.60 11.47 -7.35
CA ARG A 218 11.46 11.82 -8.49
C ARG A 218 12.55 12.82 -8.12
N GLU A 219 12.22 13.80 -7.29
CA GLU A 219 13.16 14.86 -6.88
C GLU A 219 14.21 14.35 -5.89
N SER A 220 13.80 13.51 -4.94
CA SER A 220 14.66 13.08 -3.83
C SER A 220 15.31 11.71 -4.01
N GLY A 221 14.70 10.83 -4.82
CA GLY A 221 15.05 9.41 -4.91
C GLY A 221 14.62 8.59 -3.69
N VAL A 222 13.93 9.16 -2.71
CA VAL A 222 13.44 8.42 -1.53
C VAL A 222 12.31 7.48 -1.94
N PRO A 223 12.37 6.18 -1.59
CA PRO A 223 11.42 5.18 -2.10
C PRO A 223 10.11 5.16 -1.28
N HIS A 224 9.30 6.22 -1.38
CA HIS A 224 7.97 6.24 -0.79
C HIS A 224 7.06 5.17 -1.44
N THR A 225 6.11 4.63 -0.67
CA THR A 225 5.13 3.65 -1.17
C THR A 225 3.77 4.30 -1.33
N LEU A 226 3.27 4.32 -2.56
CA LEU A 226 2.03 5.00 -2.95
C LEU A 226 1.02 3.97 -3.45
N VAL A 227 -0.22 4.02 -2.95
CA VAL A 227 -1.29 3.10 -3.35
C VAL A 227 -2.52 3.89 -3.78
N PHE A 228 -3.00 3.64 -4.98
CA PHE A 228 -4.25 4.21 -5.49
C PHE A 228 -5.30 3.12 -5.64
N ARG A 229 -6.54 3.46 -5.28
CA ARG A 229 -7.72 2.63 -5.53
C ARG A 229 -8.87 3.50 -5.99
N THR A 230 -9.60 3.07 -7.01
CA THR A 230 -10.93 3.62 -7.32
C THR A 230 -11.97 2.88 -6.50
N SER A 231 -12.92 3.60 -5.89
CA SER A 231 -14.02 2.99 -5.10
C SER A 231 -15.40 3.34 -5.68
N GLY A 232 -16.36 2.45 -5.40
CA GLY A 232 -17.73 2.47 -5.90
C GLY A 232 -18.22 1.03 -6.14
N ASP A 233 -19.54 0.84 -6.19
CA ASP A 233 -20.18 -0.49 -6.25
C ASP A 233 -19.60 -1.40 -7.35
N GLU A 234 -19.26 -0.84 -8.51
CA GLU A 234 -18.69 -1.56 -9.66
C GLU A 234 -17.16 -1.76 -9.59
N TYR A 235 -16.48 -1.02 -8.72
CA TYR A 235 -15.02 -1.07 -8.56
C TYR A 235 -14.58 -1.93 -7.38
N ASP A 236 -15.30 -1.88 -6.26
CA ASP A 236 -14.85 -2.48 -4.99
C ASP A 236 -14.78 -4.01 -5.04
N THR A 237 -15.68 -4.66 -5.79
CA THR A 237 -15.72 -6.12 -5.95
C THR A 237 -15.93 -6.51 -7.41
N PRO A 238 -15.45 -7.69 -7.84
CA PRO A 238 -15.63 -8.16 -9.20
C PRO A 238 -17.03 -8.78 -9.36
N ASN A 239 -17.47 -8.97 -10.61
CA ASN A 239 -18.69 -9.71 -10.88
C ASN A 239 -18.49 -11.22 -10.63
N TYR A 240 -18.96 -11.69 -9.47
CA TYR A 240 -18.85 -13.09 -9.05
C TYR A 240 -19.71 -14.07 -9.85
N ASP A 241 -20.65 -13.60 -10.68
CA ASP A 241 -21.50 -14.45 -11.54
C ASP A 241 -20.80 -14.88 -12.84
N LEU A 242 -19.62 -14.34 -13.11
CA LEU A 242 -18.80 -14.69 -14.27
C LEU A 242 -17.73 -15.74 -13.92
N PRO A 243 -17.20 -16.46 -14.92
CA PRO A 243 -15.95 -17.20 -14.76
C PRO A 243 -14.82 -16.27 -14.28
N PRO A 244 -13.93 -16.70 -13.36
CA PRO A 244 -12.95 -15.82 -12.72
C PRO A 244 -12.08 -15.02 -13.68
N ALA A 245 -11.55 -15.67 -14.72
CA ALA A 245 -10.70 -15.02 -15.71
C ALA A 245 -11.46 -13.98 -16.56
N GLU A 246 -12.75 -14.20 -16.81
CA GLU A 246 -13.58 -13.23 -17.53
C GLU A 246 -13.92 -12.03 -16.65
N ALA A 247 -14.28 -12.27 -15.38
CA ALA A 247 -14.45 -11.22 -14.39
C ALA A 247 -13.16 -10.37 -14.25
N ALA A 248 -12.00 -11.01 -14.20
CA ALA A 248 -10.70 -10.35 -14.12
C ALA A 248 -10.46 -9.40 -15.31
N ARG A 249 -10.70 -9.86 -16.54
CA ARG A 249 -10.53 -9.01 -17.73
C ARG A 249 -11.48 -7.80 -17.73
N GLN A 250 -12.74 -8.00 -17.38
CA GLN A 250 -13.73 -6.92 -17.34
C GLN A 250 -13.39 -5.90 -16.24
N HIS A 251 -13.07 -6.39 -15.05
CA HIS A 251 -12.77 -5.55 -13.90
C HIS A 251 -11.45 -4.80 -14.06
N TRP A 252 -10.43 -5.44 -14.64
CA TRP A 252 -9.17 -4.78 -15.00
C TRP A 252 -9.38 -3.67 -16.03
N ALA A 253 -10.15 -3.92 -17.09
CA ALA A 253 -10.44 -2.92 -18.10
C ALA A 253 -11.19 -1.71 -17.51
N LEU A 254 -12.10 -1.94 -16.57
CA LEU A 254 -12.81 -0.90 -15.83
C LEU A 254 -11.82 -0.02 -15.02
N HIS A 255 -10.91 -0.64 -14.26
CA HIS A 255 -9.90 0.10 -13.49
C HIS A 255 -8.91 0.86 -14.36
N LEU A 256 -8.49 0.31 -15.50
CA LEU A 256 -7.63 1.03 -16.45
C LEU A 256 -8.33 2.24 -17.06
N ALA A 257 -9.64 2.13 -17.36
CA ALA A 257 -10.42 3.26 -17.87
C ALA A 257 -10.57 4.39 -16.83
N ALA A 258 -10.54 4.04 -15.54
CA ALA A 258 -10.61 4.97 -14.43
C ALA A 258 -9.23 5.42 -13.89
N TRP A 259 -8.12 4.90 -14.45
CA TRP A 259 -6.78 5.23 -13.97
C TRP A 259 -6.49 6.72 -14.15
N PRO A 260 -6.08 7.46 -13.09
CA PRO A 260 -5.79 8.88 -13.19
C PRO A 260 -4.55 9.10 -14.09
N PRO A 261 -4.66 9.90 -15.16
CA PRO A 261 -3.57 10.07 -16.14
C PRO A 261 -2.32 10.75 -15.57
N GLU A 262 -2.43 11.45 -14.44
CA GLU A 262 -1.31 12.07 -13.73
C GLU A 262 -0.47 11.08 -12.91
N LEU A 263 -0.97 9.87 -12.65
CA LEU A 263 -0.25 8.88 -11.84
C LEU A 263 0.61 7.96 -12.70
N ASP A 264 1.86 7.77 -12.27
CA ASP A 264 2.81 6.89 -12.92
C ASP A 264 2.64 5.43 -12.44
N PRO A 265 2.27 4.48 -13.33
CA PRO A 265 2.02 3.10 -12.95
C PRO A 265 3.28 2.33 -12.48
N ASN A 266 4.48 2.92 -12.64
CA ASN A 266 5.72 2.36 -12.10
C ASN A 266 6.03 2.83 -10.67
N LEU A 267 5.42 3.93 -10.21
CA LEU A 267 5.62 4.48 -8.87
C LEU A 267 4.45 4.18 -7.95
N VAL A 268 3.24 4.11 -8.49
CA VAL A 268 2.00 3.92 -7.73
C VAL A 268 1.46 2.51 -7.91
N TRP A 269 1.17 1.84 -6.80
CA TRP A 269 0.47 0.56 -6.79
C TRP A 269 -1.03 0.77 -7.06
N LEU A 270 -1.59 0.03 -8.02
CA LEU A 270 -3.03 -0.04 -8.23
C LEU A 270 -3.61 -1.18 -7.39
N GLU A 271 -4.47 -0.84 -6.42
CA GLU A 271 -5.31 -1.79 -5.69
C GLU A 271 -6.70 -1.79 -6.35
N THR A 272 -7.16 -2.95 -6.83
CA THR A 272 -8.42 -3.03 -7.57
C THR A 272 -9.59 -3.54 -6.74
N LEU A 273 -9.34 -4.13 -5.58
CA LEU A 273 -10.35 -4.85 -4.79
C LEU A 273 -10.43 -4.30 -3.36
N ASN A 274 -11.58 -4.44 -2.72
CA ASN A 274 -11.83 -4.03 -1.35
C ASN A 274 -12.81 -4.98 -0.65
N GLU A 275 -12.39 -5.59 0.45
CA GLU A 275 -13.21 -6.43 1.32
C GLU A 275 -14.04 -7.49 0.56
N VAL A 276 -13.35 -8.25 -0.29
CA VAL A 276 -13.92 -9.30 -1.13
C VAL A 276 -14.49 -10.48 -0.32
N ASP A 277 -15.38 -11.27 -0.95
CA ASP A 277 -16.05 -12.40 -0.29
C ASP A 277 -15.09 -13.56 0.00
N LYS A 278 -14.76 -13.75 1.27
CA LYS A 278 -13.86 -14.82 1.72
C LYS A 278 -14.32 -16.22 1.38
N ASN A 279 -15.62 -16.45 1.22
CA ASN A 279 -16.17 -17.76 0.88
C ASN A 279 -15.92 -18.11 -0.60
N ARG A 280 -15.37 -17.17 -1.38
CA ARG A 280 -15.00 -17.33 -2.78
C ARG A 280 -13.48 -17.32 -2.97
N SER A 281 -12.70 -17.63 -1.93
CA SER A 281 -11.23 -17.51 -1.94
C SER A 281 -10.54 -18.25 -3.11
N GLU A 282 -10.96 -19.47 -3.45
CA GLU A 282 -10.40 -20.21 -4.59
C GLU A 282 -10.75 -19.55 -5.94
N TRP A 283 -12.00 -19.09 -6.10
CA TRP A 283 -12.43 -18.31 -7.27
C TRP A 283 -11.64 -17.00 -7.38
N LEU A 284 -11.44 -16.31 -6.25
CA LEU A 284 -10.69 -15.06 -6.16
C LEU A 284 -9.21 -15.27 -6.49
N ALA A 285 -8.63 -16.42 -6.16
CA ALA A 285 -7.26 -16.74 -6.55
C ALA A 285 -7.12 -16.93 -8.06
N GLU A 286 -8.08 -17.57 -8.73
CA GLU A 286 -8.11 -17.67 -10.20
C GLU A 286 -8.29 -16.30 -10.87
N PHE A 287 -9.18 -15.47 -10.32
CA PHE A 287 -9.33 -14.07 -10.73
C PHE A 287 -8.00 -13.31 -10.58
N ALA A 288 -7.35 -13.41 -9.42
CA ALA A 288 -6.12 -12.70 -9.11
C ALA A 288 -4.93 -13.15 -9.98
N LEU A 289 -4.85 -14.43 -10.33
CA LEU A 289 -3.86 -14.95 -11.29
C LEU A 289 -4.00 -14.30 -12.66
N GLU A 290 -5.22 -14.15 -13.16
CA GLU A 290 -5.46 -13.49 -14.44
C GLU A 290 -5.17 -11.98 -14.34
N THR A 291 -5.66 -11.29 -13.30
CA THR A 291 -5.42 -9.86 -13.11
C THR A 291 -3.92 -9.54 -12.97
N ALA A 292 -3.15 -10.38 -12.25
CA ALA A 292 -1.70 -10.23 -12.16
C ALA A 292 -1.03 -10.26 -13.55
N ARG A 293 -1.41 -11.21 -14.41
CA ARG A 293 -0.88 -11.31 -15.79
C ARG A 293 -1.25 -10.09 -16.62
N LEU A 294 -2.46 -9.56 -16.47
CA LEU A 294 -2.89 -8.34 -17.14
C LEU A 294 -2.11 -7.12 -16.66
N ALA A 295 -1.95 -6.96 -15.33
CA ALA A 295 -1.17 -5.87 -14.74
C ALA A 295 0.28 -5.87 -15.22
N GLU A 296 0.90 -7.05 -15.31
CA GLU A 296 2.26 -7.17 -15.85
C GLU A 296 2.35 -6.84 -17.33
N ARG A 297 1.42 -7.37 -18.15
CA ARG A 297 1.34 -7.06 -19.58
C ARG A 297 1.25 -5.55 -19.80
N ASP A 298 0.47 -4.87 -18.97
CA ASP A 298 0.17 -3.44 -19.11
C ASP A 298 1.17 -2.54 -18.36
N GLY A 299 2.16 -3.12 -17.67
CA GLY A 299 3.21 -2.35 -17.02
C GLY A 299 2.78 -1.66 -15.72
N TYR A 300 1.80 -2.21 -15.00
CA TYR A 300 1.36 -1.70 -13.68
C TYR A 300 2.01 -2.43 -12.50
N LYS A 301 2.21 -1.68 -11.41
CA LYS A 301 2.30 -2.26 -10.06
C LYS A 301 0.89 -2.56 -9.56
N TRP A 302 0.64 -3.77 -9.06
CA TRP A 302 -0.71 -4.19 -8.66
C TRP A 302 -0.75 -4.90 -7.31
N ALA A 303 -1.80 -4.63 -6.53
CA ALA A 303 -2.05 -5.25 -5.25
C ALA A 303 -3.43 -5.94 -5.22
N ALA A 304 -3.45 -7.20 -4.78
CA ALA A 304 -4.63 -8.05 -4.78
C ALA A 304 -5.45 -7.98 -3.48
N PHE A 305 -6.74 -8.24 -3.62
CA PHE A 305 -7.75 -8.55 -2.59
C PHE A 305 -8.25 -7.41 -1.70
N GLY A 306 -7.38 -6.73 -0.96
CA GLY A 306 -7.82 -5.78 0.07
C GLY A 306 -8.68 -6.46 1.14
N TRP A 307 -8.23 -7.63 1.62
CA TRP A 307 -9.03 -8.47 2.51
C TRP A 307 -9.39 -7.77 3.82
N SER A 308 -10.65 -7.92 4.29
CA SER A 308 -11.07 -7.39 5.59
C SER A 308 -10.33 -8.06 6.76
N SER A 309 -10.33 -7.41 7.92
CA SER A 309 -9.58 -7.89 9.08
C SER A 309 -10.12 -9.22 9.59
N GLY A 310 -9.21 -10.16 9.84
CA GLY A 310 -9.57 -11.54 10.13
C GLY A 310 -9.97 -12.38 8.92
N GLU A 311 -9.84 -11.91 7.67
CA GLU A 311 -10.18 -12.70 6.48
C GLU A 311 -9.09 -12.70 5.42
N PRO A 312 -8.82 -13.76 4.67
CA PRO A 312 -9.48 -15.03 4.78
C PRO A 312 -8.77 -15.88 5.84
N GLU A 313 -9.41 -16.96 6.26
CA GLU A 313 -8.87 -17.95 7.17
C GLU A 313 -7.64 -18.64 6.55
N ILE A 314 -6.78 -19.24 7.38
CA ILE A 314 -5.54 -19.92 6.92
C ILE A 314 -5.82 -20.96 5.82
N ALA A 315 -6.90 -21.74 5.95
CA ALA A 315 -7.27 -22.75 4.96
C ALA A 315 -7.49 -22.16 3.55
N SER A 316 -7.95 -20.92 3.46
CA SER A 316 -8.10 -20.22 2.17
C SER A 316 -6.76 -19.84 1.55
N TRP A 317 -5.75 -19.52 2.37
CA TRP A 317 -4.37 -19.30 1.89
C TRP A 317 -3.71 -20.57 1.38
N GLU A 318 -4.08 -21.72 1.93
CA GLU A 318 -3.56 -23.04 1.56
C GLU A 318 -4.30 -23.69 0.38
N ALA A 319 -5.36 -23.04 -0.11
CA ALA A 319 -6.13 -23.56 -1.23
C ALA A 319 -5.27 -23.65 -2.52
N PRO A 320 -5.49 -24.65 -3.39
CA PRO A 320 -4.58 -24.92 -4.51
C PRO A 320 -4.31 -23.72 -5.42
N LYS A 321 -5.35 -22.97 -5.81
CA LYS A 321 -5.18 -21.78 -6.65
C LYS A 321 -4.59 -20.62 -5.90
N MET A 322 -4.87 -20.49 -4.61
CA MET A 322 -4.23 -19.48 -3.79
C MET A 322 -2.72 -19.73 -3.69
N LEU A 323 -2.27 -20.97 -3.49
CA LEU A 323 -0.83 -21.31 -3.52
C LEU A 323 -0.18 -21.05 -4.89
N GLU A 324 -0.90 -21.28 -5.99
CA GLU A 324 -0.45 -20.89 -7.33
C GLU A 324 -0.25 -19.36 -7.43
N PHE A 325 -1.24 -18.59 -6.95
CA PHE A 325 -1.16 -17.13 -6.90
C PHE A 325 -0.02 -16.62 -6.00
N LEU A 326 0.16 -17.20 -4.81
CA LEU A 326 1.23 -16.84 -3.88
C LEU A 326 2.62 -17.03 -4.50
N ARG A 327 2.83 -18.09 -5.30
CA ARG A 327 4.10 -18.26 -6.03
C ARG A 327 4.33 -17.17 -7.06
N LEU A 328 3.29 -16.78 -7.81
CA LEU A 328 3.39 -15.71 -8.80
C LEU A 328 3.73 -14.37 -8.14
N VAL A 329 2.96 -13.95 -7.14
CA VAL A 329 3.14 -12.65 -6.48
C VAL A 329 4.50 -12.58 -5.77
N ALA A 330 4.93 -13.66 -5.12
CA ALA A 330 6.24 -13.75 -4.46
C ALA A 330 7.42 -13.68 -5.43
N SER A 331 7.25 -14.14 -6.68
CA SER A 331 8.30 -14.06 -7.70
C SER A 331 8.53 -12.65 -8.25
N LYS A 332 7.65 -11.69 -7.91
CA LYS A 332 7.65 -10.33 -8.47
C LYS A 332 7.41 -9.28 -7.39
N PRO A 333 8.23 -9.23 -6.33
CA PRO A 333 7.98 -8.40 -5.15
C PRO A 333 7.89 -6.89 -5.45
N ASP A 334 8.51 -6.43 -6.54
CA ASP A 334 8.46 -5.01 -6.92
C ASP A 334 7.26 -4.65 -7.82
N ARG A 335 6.50 -5.64 -8.27
CA ARG A 335 5.41 -5.48 -9.26
C ARG A 335 4.06 -5.97 -8.76
N LEU A 336 4.05 -7.01 -7.94
CA LEU A 336 2.84 -7.66 -7.46
C LEU A 336 2.86 -7.72 -5.92
N ALA A 337 1.73 -7.44 -5.30
CA ALA A 337 1.57 -7.45 -3.86
C ALA A 337 0.20 -8.00 -3.43
N ILE A 338 0.07 -8.27 -2.13
CA ILE A 338 -1.18 -8.57 -1.47
C ILE A 338 -1.57 -7.38 -0.60
N ALA A 339 -2.80 -6.90 -0.74
CA ALA A 339 -3.38 -5.88 0.12
C ALA A 339 -4.18 -6.53 1.26
N LEU A 340 -3.97 -6.03 2.48
CA LEU A 340 -4.65 -6.47 3.70
C LEU A 340 -5.22 -5.27 4.45
N HIS A 341 -6.37 -5.45 5.09
CA HIS A 341 -6.92 -4.51 6.07
C HIS A 341 -6.73 -5.07 7.48
N GLU A 342 -6.22 -4.26 8.39
CA GLU A 342 -5.85 -4.64 9.75
C GLU A 342 -6.43 -3.65 10.79
N TYR A 343 -7.65 -3.94 11.24
CA TYR A 343 -8.40 -3.24 12.26
C TYR A 343 -8.56 -4.10 13.51
N SER A 344 -8.42 -3.52 14.70
CA SER A 344 -8.80 -4.20 15.95
C SER A 344 -10.32 -4.30 16.12
N TYR A 345 -11.08 -3.41 15.48
CA TYR A 345 -12.51 -3.15 15.71
C TYR A 345 -12.84 -2.61 17.11
N THR A 346 -11.84 -2.15 17.87
CA THR A 346 -12.01 -1.50 19.17
C THR A 346 -10.98 -0.40 19.40
N VAL A 347 -11.41 0.74 19.94
CA VAL A 347 -10.50 1.85 20.29
C VAL A 347 -9.68 1.60 21.54
N ASP A 348 -10.05 0.59 22.34
CA ASP A 348 -9.43 0.32 23.64
C ASP A 348 -8.21 -0.60 23.57
N ASP A 349 -8.10 -1.42 22.52
CA ASP A 349 -7.02 -2.40 22.35
C ASP A 349 -6.71 -2.61 20.87
N ILE A 350 -5.60 -2.04 20.38
CA ILE A 350 -5.16 -2.21 18.98
C ILE A 350 -4.77 -3.67 18.67
N ALA A 351 -4.43 -4.45 19.68
CA ALA A 351 -4.01 -5.83 19.54
C ALA A 351 -5.16 -6.83 19.83
N ASP A 352 -6.41 -6.36 19.87
CA ASP A 352 -7.56 -7.24 20.01
C ASP A 352 -7.53 -8.34 18.93
N ALA A 353 -7.60 -9.60 19.38
CA ALA A 353 -7.47 -10.79 18.55
C ALA A 353 -6.17 -10.88 17.71
N TYR A 354 -5.07 -10.25 18.14
CA TYR A 354 -3.74 -10.47 17.56
C TYR A 354 -3.34 -11.97 17.60
N PRO A 355 -2.71 -12.52 16.54
CA PRO A 355 -2.33 -11.89 15.27
C PRO A 355 -3.41 -11.99 14.18
N TYR A 356 -4.63 -12.42 14.50
CA TYR A 356 -5.67 -12.73 13.51
C TYR A 356 -6.26 -11.48 12.85
N LYS A 357 -6.38 -10.38 13.59
CA LYS A 357 -6.78 -9.08 13.09
C LYS A 357 -5.56 -8.27 12.65
N VAL A 358 -4.92 -7.57 13.58
CA VAL A 358 -3.66 -6.87 13.35
C VAL A 358 -2.50 -7.87 13.45
N GLY A 359 -1.51 -7.79 12.54
CA GLY A 359 -0.37 -8.72 12.45
C GLY A 359 -0.61 -9.94 11.57
N ARG A 360 -1.78 -10.07 10.95
CA ARG A 360 -2.21 -11.23 10.15
C ARG A 360 -1.33 -11.54 8.94
N PHE A 361 -0.54 -10.58 8.46
CA PHE A 361 0.49 -10.84 7.45
C PHE A 361 1.44 -11.97 7.88
N GLN A 362 1.64 -12.16 9.19
CA GLN A 362 2.43 -13.25 9.76
C GLN A 362 1.84 -14.62 9.42
N LEU A 363 0.51 -14.78 9.47
CA LEU A 363 -0.16 -16.03 9.09
C LEU A 363 0.01 -16.33 7.60
N LEU A 364 -0.06 -15.30 6.76
CA LEU A 364 0.25 -15.42 5.33
C LEU A 364 1.70 -15.86 5.11
N PHE A 365 2.65 -15.28 5.85
CA PHE A 365 4.07 -15.66 5.76
C PHE A 365 4.31 -17.08 6.28
N GLU A 366 3.59 -17.54 7.30
CA GLU A 366 3.68 -18.93 7.78
C GLU A 366 3.24 -19.92 6.71
N VAL A 367 2.19 -19.59 5.96
CA VAL A 367 1.76 -20.39 4.80
C VAL A 367 2.84 -20.36 3.71
N ALA A 368 3.38 -19.19 3.38
CA ALA A 368 4.45 -19.10 2.38
C ALA A 368 5.66 -19.96 2.77
N ASP A 369 6.15 -19.82 4.01
CA ASP A 369 7.27 -20.59 4.56
C ASP A 369 6.99 -22.11 4.54
N ARG A 370 5.79 -22.53 4.97
CA ARG A 370 5.36 -23.95 4.99
C ARG A 370 5.41 -24.60 3.62
N TYR A 371 5.07 -23.84 2.57
CA TYR A 371 5.04 -24.32 1.19
C TYR A 371 6.30 -23.96 0.39
N ASN A 372 7.35 -23.47 1.06
CA ASN A 372 8.61 -23.04 0.44
C ASN A 372 8.40 -22.02 -0.69
N ILE A 373 7.50 -21.08 -0.45
CA ILE A 373 7.22 -19.93 -1.30
C ILE A 373 7.94 -18.72 -0.66
N PRO A 374 8.71 -17.90 -1.41
CA PRO A 374 9.24 -16.66 -0.86
C PRO A 374 8.10 -15.81 -0.29
N ARG A 375 8.34 -15.09 0.80
CA ARG A 375 7.31 -14.25 1.42
C ARG A 375 6.89 -13.16 0.43
N PRO A 376 5.59 -13.00 0.14
CA PRO A 376 5.11 -12.05 -0.85
C PRO A 376 5.17 -10.61 -0.30
N THR A 377 5.22 -9.62 -1.20
CA THR A 377 5.08 -8.22 -0.78
C THR A 377 3.67 -7.96 -0.26
N VAL A 378 3.56 -7.26 0.87
CA VAL A 378 2.31 -6.94 1.56
C VAL A 378 2.16 -5.43 1.71
N LEU A 379 0.96 -4.93 1.38
CA LEU A 379 0.52 -3.58 1.62
C LEU A 379 -0.62 -3.64 2.64
N ILE A 380 -0.45 -3.08 3.83
CA ILE A 380 -1.55 -2.96 4.81
C ILE A 380 -2.31 -1.69 4.43
N THR A 381 -3.21 -1.85 3.48
CA THR A 381 -3.83 -0.71 2.81
C THR A 381 -4.84 -0.02 3.72
N GLU A 382 -5.35 -0.70 4.75
CA GLU A 382 -6.13 -0.07 5.82
C GLU A 382 -5.65 -0.58 7.18
N TRP A 383 -5.44 0.32 8.14
CA TRP A 383 -5.00 -0.02 9.48
C TRP A 383 -5.66 0.89 10.51
N GLY A 384 -6.00 0.36 11.68
CA GLY A 384 -6.44 1.19 12.79
C GLY A 384 -7.32 0.45 13.79
N TRP A 385 -8.25 1.20 14.37
CA TRP A 385 -9.09 0.74 15.48
C TRP A 385 -10.48 0.41 14.99
N GLN A 386 -11.36 1.40 14.96
CA GLN A 386 -12.72 1.30 14.46
C GLN A 386 -12.88 2.07 13.16
N TYR A 387 -13.99 1.81 12.49
CA TYR A 387 -14.33 2.47 11.25
C TYR A 387 -14.66 3.95 11.40
N GLN A 388 -15.21 4.34 12.55
CA GLN A 388 -15.74 5.69 12.81
C GLN A 388 -14.95 6.48 13.86
N ASP A 389 -14.10 5.79 14.63
CA ASP A 389 -13.43 6.38 15.78
C ASP A 389 -11.98 5.89 15.91
N ASN A 390 -11.13 6.84 16.31
CA ASN A 390 -9.77 6.63 16.76
C ASN A 390 -9.68 6.91 18.28
N PRO A 391 -8.74 6.28 18.99
CA PRO A 391 -8.45 6.68 20.35
C PRO A 391 -7.83 8.09 20.37
N ARG A 392 -7.71 8.66 21.57
CA ARG A 392 -7.04 9.95 21.75
C ARG A 392 -5.59 9.86 21.26
N PRO A 393 -4.99 10.96 20.74
CA PRO A 393 -3.65 10.93 20.15
C PRO A 393 -2.55 10.30 21.02
N SER A 394 -2.63 10.45 22.35
CA SER A 394 -1.65 9.83 23.26
C SER A 394 -1.71 8.30 23.24
N GLN A 395 -2.92 7.73 23.31
CA GLN A 395 -3.15 6.28 23.21
C GLN A 395 -2.81 5.78 21.81
N ALA A 396 -3.30 6.48 20.79
CA ALA A 396 -3.01 6.15 19.39
C ALA A 396 -1.50 6.03 19.14
N LEU A 397 -0.70 6.90 19.75
CA LEU A 397 0.75 6.88 19.58
C LEU A 397 1.44 5.69 20.27
N GLU A 398 0.89 5.18 21.37
CA GLU A 398 1.38 3.95 22.02
C GLU A 398 1.11 2.74 21.13
N ASP A 399 -0.10 2.67 20.58
CA ASP A 399 -0.52 1.63 19.64
C ASP A 399 0.30 1.66 18.34
N ILE A 400 0.57 2.86 17.81
CA ILE A 400 1.41 3.10 16.63
C ILE A 400 2.86 2.65 16.87
N ARG A 401 3.40 2.87 18.08
CA ARG A 401 4.75 2.39 18.44
C ARG A 401 4.82 0.86 18.39
N TRP A 402 3.82 0.21 18.97
CA TRP A 402 3.72 -1.24 18.94
C TRP A 402 3.61 -1.77 17.51
N ALA A 403 2.73 -1.19 16.69
CA ALA A 403 2.55 -1.59 15.29
C ALA A 403 3.81 -1.31 14.43
N ALA A 404 4.50 -0.20 14.66
CA ALA A 404 5.76 0.10 13.98
C ALA A 404 6.83 -0.95 14.31
N ALA A 405 6.95 -1.37 15.57
CA ALA A 405 7.86 -2.44 15.98
C ALA A 405 7.48 -3.80 15.38
N LEU A 406 6.19 -4.05 15.16
CA LEU A 406 5.69 -5.25 14.48
C LEU A 406 6.03 -5.25 12.99
N TYR A 407 5.84 -4.14 12.26
CA TYR A 407 5.99 -4.12 10.79
C TYR A 407 7.39 -3.79 10.29
N ALA A 408 8.10 -2.88 10.95
CA ALA A 408 9.41 -2.40 10.50
C ALA A 408 10.38 -3.54 10.15
N PRO A 409 10.46 -4.62 10.95
CA PRO A 409 11.45 -5.67 10.71
C PRO A 409 11.23 -6.53 9.46
N TYR A 410 10.05 -6.49 8.83
CA TYR A 410 9.69 -7.32 7.66
C TYR A 410 9.79 -6.52 6.34
N PRO A 411 10.87 -6.62 5.54
CA PRO A 411 11.02 -5.84 4.29
C PRO A 411 9.92 -6.07 3.24
N GLU A 412 9.19 -7.19 3.36
CA GLU A 412 8.03 -7.55 2.56
C GLU A 412 6.81 -6.68 2.87
N VAL A 413 6.65 -6.20 4.11
CA VAL A 413 5.60 -5.25 4.48
C VAL A 413 6.07 -3.85 4.10
N LYS A 414 5.39 -3.20 3.16
CA LYS A 414 5.79 -1.87 2.67
C LYS A 414 5.22 -0.72 3.49
N GLY A 415 4.11 -0.94 4.18
CA GLY A 415 3.51 0.04 5.06
C GLY A 415 2.12 -0.33 5.53
N ALA A 416 1.60 0.49 6.45
CA ALA A 416 0.25 0.42 7.00
C ALA A 416 -0.39 1.82 7.02
N ALA A 417 -1.56 1.99 6.43
CA ALA A 417 -2.22 3.30 6.31
C ALA A 417 -3.33 3.47 7.34
N ILE A 418 -3.19 4.46 8.24
CA ILE A 418 -4.20 4.80 9.24
C ILE A 418 -5.49 5.24 8.54
N TRP A 419 -6.59 4.54 8.83
CA TRP A 419 -7.95 4.95 8.50
C TRP A 419 -8.39 6.11 9.41
N TYR A 420 -8.85 7.27 8.93
CA TYR A 420 -9.02 7.74 7.56
C TYR A 420 -9.16 9.27 7.52
N LEU A 421 -8.53 9.92 6.54
CA LEU A 421 -8.56 11.38 6.37
C LEU A 421 -9.68 11.88 5.42
N GLY A 422 -10.41 10.96 4.76
CA GLY A 422 -11.53 11.33 3.90
C GLY A 422 -12.84 11.50 4.67
N PRO A 423 -13.90 12.01 4.02
CA PRO A 423 -15.16 12.31 4.68
C PRO A 423 -16.01 11.04 4.87
N GLY A 424 -17.10 11.20 5.61
CA GLY A 424 -17.99 10.11 5.98
C GLY A 424 -17.57 9.48 7.31
N PHE A 425 -18.33 8.48 7.75
CA PHE A 425 -17.97 7.65 8.91
C PHE A 425 -17.80 8.43 10.23
N GLY A 426 -18.57 9.49 10.42
CA GLY A 426 -18.54 10.30 11.64
C GLY A 426 -17.43 11.35 11.61
N ASP A 427 -16.70 11.47 12.72
CA ASP A 427 -15.65 12.48 12.91
C ASP A 427 -14.24 11.92 12.63
N ILE A 428 -14.13 10.72 12.05
CA ILE A 428 -12.87 10.00 11.86
C ILE A 428 -11.80 10.83 11.13
N ALA A 429 -12.20 11.67 10.16
CA ALA A 429 -11.30 12.57 9.44
C ALA A 429 -10.57 13.53 10.38
N ASP A 430 -11.33 14.21 11.26
CA ASP A 430 -10.80 15.18 12.21
C ASP A 430 -10.03 14.50 13.35
N GLN A 431 -10.41 13.27 13.71
CA GLN A 431 -9.67 12.47 14.69
C GLN A 431 -8.32 12.01 14.11
N THR A 432 -8.30 11.52 12.87
CA THR A 432 -7.09 11.07 12.16
C THR A 432 -6.15 12.23 11.85
N GLN A 433 -6.69 13.39 11.46
CA GLN A 433 -5.87 14.57 11.17
C GLN A 433 -4.98 14.97 12.36
N LYS A 434 -5.49 14.83 13.59
CA LYS A 434 -4.73 15.11 14.83
C LYS A 434 -3.52 14.20 15.02
N LEU A 435 -3.44 13.08 14.28
CA LEU A 435 -2.31 12.15 14.31
C LEU A 435 -1.21 12.52 13.30
N ILE A 436 -1.45 13.38 12.31
CA ILE A 436 -0.45 13.74 11.27
C ILE A 436 0.86 14.20 11.90
N VAL A 437 0.81 15.20 12.79
CA VAL A 437 2.03 15.73 13.42
C VAL A 437 2.67 14.72 14.39
N PRO A 438 1.94 14.06 15.31
CA PRO A 438 2.52 13.02 16.17
C PRO A 438 3.18 11.87 15.40
N VAL A 439 2.54 11.36 14.33
CA VAL A 439 3.10 10.30 13.48
C VAL A 439 4.34 10.79 12.74
N MET A 440 4.33 12.01 12.21
CA MET A 440 5.53 12.61 11.61
C MET A 440 6.70 12.61 12.58
N ILE A 441 6.49 13.16 13.77
CA ILE A 441 7.55 13.26 14.78
C ILE A 441 8.05 11.86 15.12
N TYR A 442 7.15 10.90 15.35
CA TYR A 442 7.54 9.53 15.65
C TYR A 442 8.37 8.92 14.53
N ASN A 443 7.91 8.96 13.28
CA ASN A 443 8.61 8.40 12.13
C ASN A 443 10.00 9.02 11.91
N LEU A 444 10.16 10.32 12.19
CA LEU A 444 11.43 11.03 12.01
C LEU A 444 12.41 10.92 13.18
N THR A 445 11.95 10.42 14.32
CA THR A 445 12.74 10.29 15.56
C THR A 445 12.94 8.84 16.01
N ASN A 446 12.44 7.87 15.26
CA ASN A 446 12.54 6.45 15.58
C ASN A 446 13.01 5.63 14.37
N TYR A 447 13.76 4.57 14.66
CA TYR A 447 14.22 3.59 13.67
C TYR A 447 14.39 2.23 14.34
N PHE A 448 14.58 1.20 13.52
CA PHE A 448 14.75 -0.17 13.96
C PHE A 448 16.03 -0.74 13.35
N ALA A 449 16.80 -1.47 14.16
CA ALA A 449 17.96 -2.23 13.72
C ALA A 449 17.53 -3.68 13.45
N VAL A 450 17.62 -4.12 12.21
CA VAL A 450 17.19 -5.47 11.80
C VAL A 450 18.43 -6.32 11.54
N GLY A 451 18.44 -7.55 12.08
CA GLY A 451 19.52 -8.50 11.83
C GLY A 451 19.63 -8.91 10.35
N PRO A 452 20.72 -9.59 9.96
CA PRO A 452 20.97 -9.97 8.57
C PRO A 452 20.09 -11.13 8.08
N ASN A 453 19.45 -11.86 9.00
CA ASN A 453 18.62 -13.02 8.68
C ASN A 453 17.15 -12.61 8.59
N ALA A 454 16.41 -13.27 7.70
CA ALA A 454 14.96 -13.19 7.69
C ALA A 454 14.42 -13.52 9.09
N LEU A 455 13.53 -12.68 9.59
CA LEU A 455 13.03 -12.85 10.94
C LEU A 455 12.13 -14.09 11.02
N PRO A 456 12.31 -14.91 12.07
CA PRO A 456 11.34 -15.94 12.37
C PRO A 456 10.00 -15.28 12.63
N ILE A 457 8.93 -15.91 12.15
CA ILE A 457 7.58 -15.48 12.50
C ILE A 457 7.38 -15.87 13.96
N ALA A 458 7.31 -14.86 14.83
CA ALA A 458 7.19 -15.04 16.26
C ALA A 458 6.05 -14.16 16.79
N PRO A 459 4.78 -14.57 16.62
CA PRO A 459 3.65 -13.77 17.10
C PRO A 459 3.75 -13.48 18.60
N ASP A 460 4.20 -14.44 19.39
CA ASP A 460 4.38 -14.27 20.84
C ASP A 460 5.36 -13.15 21.22
N GLN A 461 6.30 -12.75 20.35
CA GLN A 461 7.22 -11.65 20.62
C GLN A 461 6.51 -10.28 20.64
N HIS A 462 5.40 -10.14 19.93
CA HIS A 462 4.66 -8.90 19.81
C HIS A 462 3.30 -8.95 20.52
N ARG A 463 3.02 -10.01 21.28
CA ARG A 463 1.83 -10.07 22.10
C ARG A 463 1.95 -9.03 23.24
N PRO A 464 0.98 -8.12 23.41
CA PRO A 464 1.04 -7.05 24.42
C PRO A 464 1.17 -7.55 25.86
#